data_AF-A0A5M3MN50-F1
#
_entry.id   AF-A0A5M3MN50-F1
#
_cell.length_a   1.000
_cell.length_b   1.000
_cell.length_c   1.000
_cell.angle_alpha   90.00
_cell.angle_beta   90.00
_cell.angle_gamma   90.00
#
_symmetry.space_group_name_H-M   'P 1'
#
loop_
_entity.id
_entity.type
_entity.pdbx_description
1 polymer ?
#
loop_
_entity_poly.entity_id
_entity_poly.type
_entity_poly.pdbx_seq_one_letter_code
_entity_poly.pdbx_strand_id
1 'polypeptide(L)'
;MANAPLAGPPASFDPSSEAGRKLKVRPSTERAVAVYCASSLGKSKAFQNAALSVGHALADADRPLVYGGGNTGLMGTVSGAVLEHENGRVIGVSPWAMVDAEGRRTRAISLSLRPRRLRVYVSTMHERKVEMAKRVGSFIGLPGGFGSWDEILEVVTWNQLNIHNKAVVILNVCGYYDSLRSLIKRGIAEGFIRPESENLVTFVDGPEDHAEHEMFNWGKAAIHAIESWDAESIRAYPFQWLDNVDTSAPAAS
;
A
#
# COMPACT_ATOMS: atom_id res chain seq x y z
N MET A 1 -31.32 -51.14 2.32
CA MET A 1 -30.85 -49.85 1.78
C MET A 1 -29.78 -49.33 2.73
N ALA A 2 -28.52 -49.29 2.29
CA ALA A 2 -27.36 -48.97 3.12
C ALA A 2 -27.10 -47.46 3.11
N ASN A 3 -26.91 -46.86 4.30
CA ASN A 3 -26.56 -45.45 4.46
C ASN A 3 -25.09 -45.22 4.07
N ALA A 4 -24.84 -44.27 3.17
CA ALA A 4 -23.49 -43.79 2.85
C ALA A 4 -22.92 -42.96 4.02
N PRO A 5 -21.62 -43.08 4.35
CA PRO A 5 -21.01 -42.29 5.42
C PRO A 5 -20.84 -40.83 4.99
N LEU A 6 -21.10 -39.92 5.93
CA LEU A 6 -20.86 -38.48 5.80
C LEU A 6 -19.37 -38.23 5.51
N ALA A 7 -19.10 -37.46 4.44
CA ALA A 7 -17.76 -37.04 4.09
C ALA A 7 -17.13 -36.25 5.25
N GLY A 8 -15.93 -36.67 5.66
CA GLY A 8 -15.16 -36.00 6.71
C GLY A 8 -14.79 -34.55 6.35
N PRO A 9 -14.33 -33.76 7.33
CA PRO A 9 -13.92 -32.37 7.09
C PRO A 9 -12.85 -32.30 5.99
N PRO A 10 -12.86 -31.27 5.13
CA PRO A 10 -11.86 -31.14 4.07
C PRO A 10 -10.46 -31.14 4.68
N ALA A 11 -9.56 -31.91 4.07
CA ALA A 11 -8.19 -32.09 4.54
C ALA A 11 -7.54 -30.73 4.84
N SER A 12 -6.98 -30.62 6.05
CA SER A 12 -6.15 -29.50 6.46
C SER A 12 -5.07 -29.24 5.42
N PHE A 13 -4.95 -27.98 4.99
CA PHE A 13 -3.94 -27.53 4.04
C PHE A 13 -2.53 -27.93 4.54
N ASP A 14 -1.85 -28.80 3.80
CA ASP A 14 -0.46 -29.19 4.04
C ASP A 14 0.49 -28.20 3.35
N PRO A 15 1.22 -27.37 4.11
CA PRO A 15 2.16 -26.38 3.56
C PRO A 15 3.36 -27.02 2.83
N SER A 16 3.58 -28.33 2.99
CA SER A 16 4.71 -29.05 2.40
C SER A 16 4.40 -29.69 1.03
N SER A 17 3.12 -29.71 0.62
CA SER A 17 2.63 -30.28 -0.64
C SER A 17 3.19 -29.58 -1.88
N GLU A 18 3.22 -30.26 -3.04
CA GLU A 18 3.71 -29.69 -4.31
C GLU A 18 2.89 -28.47 -4.78
N ALA A 19 1.58 -28.46 -4.50
CA ALA A 19 0.71 -27.29 -4.68
C ALA A 19 1.06 -26.14 -3.70
N GLY A 20 1.43 -26.46 -2.46
CA GLY A 20 1.98 -25.51 -1.49
C GLY A 20 3.37 -24.96 -1.89
N ARG A 21 4.20 -25.77 -2.55
CA ARG A 21 5.52 -25.37 -3.08
C ARG A 21 5.40 -24.44 -4.29
N LYS A 22 4.41 -24.63 -5.17
CA LYS A 22 4.10 -23.72 -6.30
C LYS A 22 3.46 -22.39 -5.84
N LEU A 23 2.98 -22.32 -4.61
CA LEU A 23 2.49 -21.10 -3.94
C LEU A 23 3.49 -20.51 -2.95
N LYS A 24 4.78 -20.80 -3.08
CA LYS A 24 5.83 -19.91 -2.56
C LYS A 24 5.87 -18.66 -3.43
N VAL A 25 4.88 -17.78 -3.26
CA VAL A 25 5.06 -16.36 -3.57
C VAL A 25 6.21 -15.93 -2.66
N ARG A 26 7.45 -15.94 -3.16
CA ARG A 26 8.52 -15.18 -2.54
C ARG A 26 8.03 -13.73 -2.58
N PRO A 27 7.68 -13.10 -1.46
CA PRO A 27 7.37 -11.69 -1.52
C PRO A 27 8.71 -11.02 -1.81
N SER A 28 8.82 -10.40 -2.99
CA SER A 28 9.78 -9.34 -3.23
C SER A 28 9.33 -8.15 -2.37
N THR A 29 9.41 -8.28 -1.04
CA THR A 29 8.93 -7.26 -0.08
C THR A 29 9.54 -5.89 -0.37
N GLU A 30 10.75 -5.86 -0.96
CA GLU A 30 11.42 -4.65 -1.46
C GLU A 30 10.78 -4.00 -2.69
N ARG A 31 10.06 -4.75 -3.54
CA ARG A 31 9.44 -4.22 -4.77
C ARG A 31 7.95 -3.93 -4.64
N ALA A 32 7.30 -4.53 -3.65
CA ALA A 32 5.90 -4.31 -3.37
C ALA A 32 5.64 -2.84 -2.98
N VAL A 33 4.45 -2.35 -3.31
CA VAL A 33 4.07 -0.95 -3.14
C VAL A 33 2.79 -0.88 -2.32
N ALA A 34 2.80 -0.07 -1.25
CA ALA A 34 1.61 0.24 -0.49
C ALA A 34 0.86 1.36 -1.19
N VAL A 35 -0.42 1.17 -1.50
CA VAL A 35 -1.28 2.24 -2.05
C VAL A 35 -2.31 2.66 -1.00
N TYR A 36 -2.18 3.88 -0.51
CA TYR A 36 -3.14 4.54 0.37
C TYR A 36 -4.09 5.39 -0.46
N CYS A 37 -5.39 5.10 -0.39
CA CYS A 37 -6.40 5.74 -1.23
C CYS A 37 -7.80 5.65 -0.62
N ALA A 38 -8.74 6.46 -1.13
CA ALA A 38 -10.11 6.49 -0.62
C ALA A 38 -10.88 5.16 -0.81
N SER A 39 -11.78 4.89 0.14
CA SER A 39 -12.85 3.87 0.01
C SER A 39 -14.01 4.33 -0.87
N SER A 40 -14.04 5.60 -1.27
CA SER A 40 -14.95 6.22 -2.23
C SER A 40 -14.25 6.44 -3.58
N LEU A 41 -15.01 6.74 -4.64
CA LEU A 41 -14.47 6.97 -5.99
C LEU A 41 -14.03 8.43 -6.24
N GLY A 42 -14.42 9.36 -5.35
CA GLY A 42 -14.36 10.79 -5.63
C GLY A 42 -15.40 11.24 -6.67
N LYS A 43 -15.38 12.53 -7.01
CA LYS A 43 -16.35 13.15 -7.95
C LYS A 43 -15.84 13.24 -9.39
N SER A 44 -14.52 13.23 -9.60
CA SER A 44 -13.90 13.29 -10.92
C SER A 44 -13.48 11.91 -11.40
N LYS A 45 -13.62 11.64 -12.70
CA LYS A 45 -13.11 10.42 -13.35
C LYS A 45 -11.58 10.37 -13.34
N ALA A 46 -10.90 11.51 -13.33
CA ALA A 46 -9.45 11.57 -13.22
C ALA A 46 -8.92 10.81 -12.00
N PHE A 47 -9.63 10.82 -10.86
CA PHE A 47 -9.25 10.04 -9.68
C PHE A 47 -9.32 8.53 -9.91
N GLN A 48 -10.37 8.07 -10.57
CA GLN A 48 -10.59 6.66 -10.87
C GLN A 48 -9.59 6.18 -11.93
N ASN A 49 -9.35 6.99 -12.96
CA ASN A 49 -8.37 6.68 -14.01
C ASN A 49 -6.94 6.70 -13.47
N ALA A 50 -6.61 7.60 -12.54
CA ALA A 50 -5.33 7.56 -11.84
C ALA A 50 -5.18 6.25 -11.04
N ALA A 51 -6.22 5.81 -10.33
CA ALA A 51 -6.22 4.54 -9.62
C ALA A 51 -6.08 3.32 -10.56
N LEU A 52 -6.78 3.31 -11.70
CA LEU A 52 -6.64 2.27 -12.73
C LEU A 52 -5.20 2.24 -13.27
N SER A 53 -4.70 3.41 -13.68
CA SER A 53 -3.36 3.58 -14.25
C SER A 53 -2.27 3.10 -13.27
N VAL A 54 -2.39 3.42 -11.98
CA VAL A 54 -1.48 2.89 -10.94
C VAL A 54 -1.56 1.37 -10.85
N GLY A 55 -2.77 0.79 -10.82
CA GLY A 55 -2.91 -0.66 -10.72
C GLY A 55 -2.29 -1.42 -11.89
N HIS A 56 -2.52 -0.95 -13.13
CA HIS A 56 -1.89 -1.53 -14.32
C HIS A 56 -0.37 -1.39 -14.27
N ALA A 57 0.15 -0.18 -13.98
CA ALA A 57 1.59 0.05 -13.93
C ALA A 57 2.32 -0.78 -12.86
N LEU A 58 1.67 -1.04 -11.71
CA LEU A 58 2.22 -1.94 -10.69
C LEU A 58 2.34 -3.38 -11.21
N ALA A 59 1.30 -3.89 -11.88
CA ALA A 59 1.33 -5.23 -12.44
C ALA A 59 2.35 -5.36 -13.58
N ASP A 60 2.41 -4.38 -14.49
CA ASP A 60 3.38 -4.33 -15.59
C ASP A 60 4.83 -4.29 -15.07
N ALA A 61 5.07 -3.61 -13.95
CA ALA A 61 6.38 -3.52 -13.32
C ALA A 61 6.71 -4.71 -12.38
N ASP A 62 5.86 -5.74 -12.33
CA ASP A 62 5.93 -6.88 -11.39
C ASP A 62 6.08 -6.47 -9.91
N ARG A 63 5.34 -5.42 -9.53
CA ARG A 63 5.29 -4.87 -8.17
C ARG A 63 3.98 -5.27 -7.49
N PRO A 64 4.02 -6.16 -6.47
CA PRO A 64 2.81 -6.52 -5.73
C PRO A 64 2.18 -5.31 -5.05
N LEU A 65 0.85 -5.23 -5.09
CA LEU A 65 0.08 -4.21 -4.38
C LEU A 65 -0.14 -4.63 -2.93
N VAL A 66 0.14 -3.74 -1.99
CA VAL A 66 -0.33 -3.81 -0.59
C VAL A 66 -1.32 -2.68 -0.36
N TYR A 67 -2.49 -2.95 0.23
CA TYR A 67 -3.53 -1.95 0.40
C TYR A 67 -4.48 -2.28 1.56
N GLY A 68 -5.44 -1.40 1.85
CA GLY A 68 -6.37 -1.54 2.99
C GLY A 68 -7.41 -2.68 2.89
N GLY A 69 -7.39 -3.47 1.82
CA GLY A 69 -8.26 -4.65 1.67
C GLY A 69 -9.71 -4.37 1.25
N GLY A 70 -10.08 -3.11 1.02
CA GLY A 70 -11.39 -2.73 0.49
C GLY A 70 -11.64 -3.26 -0.92
N ASN A 71 -12.89 -3.29 -1.34
CA ASN A 71 -13.31 -3.72 -2.68
C ASN A 71 -14.20 -2.67 -3.38
N THR A 72 -14.31 -1.48 -2.79
CA THR A 72 -15.06 -0.33 -3.30
C THR A 72 -14.15 0.89 -3.42
N GLY A 73 -14.64 1.92 -4.12
CA GLY A 73 -13.89 3.17 -4.32
C GLY A 73 -12.56 2.96 -5.03
N LEU A 74 -11.62 3.89 -4.81
CA LEU A 74 -10.29 3.79 -5.41
C LEU A 74 -9.54 2.53 -4.97
N MET A 75 -9.74 2.04 -3.73
CA MET A 75 -9.16 0.76 -3.29
C MET A 75 -9.61 -0.41 -4.15
N GLY A 76 -10.91 -0.48 -4.47
CA GLY A 76 -11.45 -1.48 -5.40
C GLY A 76 -10.89 -1.32 -6.80
N THR A 77 -10.79 -0.08 -7.28
CA THR A 77 -10.26 0.26 -8.61
C THR A 77 -8.80 -0.16 -8.78
N VAL A 78 -7.89 0.25 -7.88
CA VAL A 78 -6.45 -0.12 -7.96
C VAL A 78 -6.29 -1.63 -7.88
N SER A 79 -6.93 -2.28 -6.89
CA SER A 79 -6.77 -3.72 -6.71
C SER A 79 -7.40 -4.55 -7.83
N GLY A 80 -8.48 -4.06 -8.44
CA GLY A 80 -9.08 -4.64 -9.64
C GLY A 80 -8.12 -4.57 -10.82
N ALA A 81 -7.60 -3.37 -11.14
CA ALA A 81 -6.67 -3.15 -12.24
C ALA A 81 -5.41 -4.03 -12.14
N VAL A 82 -4.82 -4.20 -10.95
CA VAL A 82 -3.68 -5.12 -10.77
C VAL A 82 -4.04 -6.54 -11.20
N LEU A 83 -5.24 -7.01 -10.87
CA LEU A 83 -5.64 -8.42 -11.06
C LEU A 83 -6.19 -8.75 -12.44
N GLU A 84 -6.39 -7.73 -13.28
CA GLU A 84 -6.62 -7.92 -14.72
C GLU A 84 -5.39 -8.60 -15.37
N HIS A 85 -4.20 -8.41 -14.80
CA HIS A 85 -2.97 -9.02 -15.27
C HIS A 85 -2.74 -10.42 -14.65
N GLU A 86 -2.25 -11.35 -15.45
CA GLU A 86 -1.97 -12.74 -15.01
C GLU A 86 -0.91 -12.82 -13.90
N ASN A 87 0.08 -11.93 -13.92
CA ASN A 87 1.12 -11.81 -12.89
C ASN A 87 0.73 -10.88 -11.73
N GLY A 88 -0.44 -10.25 -11.80
CA GLY A 88 -0.95 -9.34 -10.79
C GLY A 88 -1.06 -10.00 -9.42
N ARG A 89 -0.56 -9.34 -8.37
CA ARG A 89 -0.59 -9.83 -6.99
C ARG A 89 -1.06 -8.72 -6.06
N VAL A 90 -2.04 -9.01 -5.22
CA VAL A 90 -2.55 -8.05 -4.23
C VAL A 90 -2.56 -8.63 -2.82
N ILE A 91 -2.23 -7.80 -1.84
CA ILE A 91 -2.22 -8.10 -0.41
C ILE A 91 -3.11 -7.07 0.29
N GLY A 92 -4.30 -7.48 0.73
CA GLY A 92 -5.20 -6.64 1.51
C GLY A 92 -4.99 -6.83 3.01
N VAL A 93 -4.72 -5.76 3.75
CA VAL A 93 -4.59 -5.82 5.22
C VAL A 93 -5.80 -5.14 5.86
N SER A 94 -6.58 -5.88 6.65
CA SER A 94 -7.80 -5.35 7.26
C SER A 94 -7.93 -5.80 8.71
N PRO A 95 -8.38 -4.95 9.65
CA PRO A 95 -8.68 -5.40 11.00
C PRO A 95 -9.92 -6.28 11.00
N TRP A 96 -9.99 -7.24 11.93
CA TRP A 96 -11.19 -8.07 12.11
C TRP A 96 -12.47 -7.26 12.27
N ALA A 97 -12.40 -6.13 12.98
CA ALA A 97 -13.54 -5.23 13.20
C ALA A 97 -14.16 -4.66 11.91
N MET A 98 -13.43 -4.65 10.77
CA MET A 98 -13.94 -4.13 9.49
C MET A 98 -14.47 -5.22 8.56
N VAL A 99 -14.25 -6.49 8.91
CA VAL A 99 -14.60 -7.66 8.09
C VAL A 99 -15.86 -8.33 8.63
N ASP A 100 -16.18 -8.03 9.89
CA ASP A 100 -17.05 -8.85 10.69
C ASP A 100 -18.35 -8.12 11.04
N ALA A 101 -19.38 -8.40 10.24
CA ALA A 101 -20.77 -8.32 10.67
C ALA A 101 -21.22 -9.63 11.37
N GLU A 102 -20.33 -10.62 11.58
CA GLU A 102 -20.66 -12.00 11.99
C GLU A 102 -19.94 -12.51 13.26
N GLY A 103 -19.30 -11.65 14.07
CA GLY A 103 -18.83 -11.97 15.41
C GLY A 103 -17.58 -12.87 15.58
N ARG A 104 -16.78 -13.14 14.54
CA ARG A 104 -15.50 -13.87 14.67
C ARG A 104 -14.34 -12.96 15.10
N ARG A 105 -14.28 -12.63 16.38
CA ARG A 105 -13.09 -12.06 17.04
C ARG A 105 -12.04 -13.14 17.27
N THR A 106 -11.01 -13.21 16.43
CA THR A 106 -9.77 -13.93 16.76
C THR A 106 -8.65 -12.91 16.99
N ARG A 107 -7.84 -13.10 18.04
CA ARG A 107 -6.73 -12.19 18.40
C ARG A 107 -5.46 -12.43 17.57
N ALA A 108 -5.45 -13.46 16.72
CA ALA A 108 -4.28 -13.84 15.92
C ALA A 108 -4.39 -13.30 14.50
N ILE A 109 -3.23 -13.04 13.88
CA ILE A 109 -3.15 -12.75 12.46
C ILE A 109 -3.66 -13.97 11.68
N SER A 110 -4.57 -13.76 10.75
CA SER A 110 -5.13 -14.82 9.90
C SER A 110 -4.97 -14.46 8.43
N LEU A 111 -4.81 -15.49 7.60
CA LEU A 111 -4.58 -15.35 6.17
C LEU A 111 -5.74 -16.00 5.40
N SER A 112 -6.34 -15.25 4.47
CA SER A 112 -7.24 -15.83 3.47
C SER A 112 -6.58 -15.76 2.11
N LEU A 113 -6.38 -16.93 1.51
CA LEU A 113 -5.74 -17.09 0.21
C LEU A 113 -6.79 -17.34 -0.88
N ARG A 114 -6.71 -16.54 -1.94
CA ARG A 114 -7.34 -16.81 -3.23
C ARG A 114 -6.26 -16.70 -4.32
N PRO A 115 -6.47 -17.22 -5.53
CA PRO A 115 -5.51 -17.03 -6.62
C PRO A 115 -5.16 -15.53 -6.74
N ARG A 116 -3.87 -15.19 -6.63
CA ARG A 116 -3.34 -13.83 -6.75
C ARG A 116 -3.78 -12.80 -5.69
N ARG A 117 -4.61 -13.20 -4.72
CA ARG A 117 -5.05 -12.34 -3.61
C ARG A 117 -4.71 -12.96 -2.26
N LEU A 118 -3.92 -12.25 -1.46
CA LEU A 118 -3.72 -12.54 -0.04
C LEU A 118 -4.51 -11.52 0.78
N ARG A 119 -5.27 -11.97 1.78
CA ARG A 119 -5.84 -11.11 2.82
C ARG A 119 -5.17 -11.41 4.14
N VAL A 120 -4.73 -10.36 4.84
CA VAL A 120 -4.13 -10.42 6.17
C VAL A 120 -5.09 -9.74 7.14
N TYR A 121 -5.54 -10.48 8.14
CA TYR A 121 -6.39 -9.95 9.20
C TYR A 121 -5.57 -9.62 10.44
N VAL A 122 -5.81 -8.45 11.03
CA VAL A 122 -5.10 -7.97 12.23
C VAL A 122 -6.07 -7.58 13.34
N SER A 123 -5.57 -7.39 14.56
CA SER A 123 -6.41 -7.07 15.72
C SER A 123 -6.66 -5.57 15.89
N THR A 124 -5.73 -4.71 15.44
CA THR A 124 -5.82 -3.26 15.65
C THR A 124 -5.47 -2.46 14.39
N MET A 125 -5.88 -1.18 14.36
CA MET A 125 -5.46 -0.25 13.30
C MET A 125 -3.95 0.04 13.32
N HIS A 126 -3.34 0.02 14.49
CA HIS A 126 -1.89 0.18 14.60
C HIS A 126 -1.15 -1.00 13.96
N GLU A 127 -1.54 -2.23 14.30
CA GLU A 127 -1.01 -3.44 13.66
C GLU A 127 -1.24 -3.43 12.15
N ARG A 128 -2.39 -2.92 11.67
CA ARG A 128 -2.65 -2.77 10.23
C ARG A 128 -1.60 -1.88 9.56
N LYS A 129 -1.34 -0.68 10.09
CA LYS A 129 -0.37 0.26 9.51
C LYS A 129 1.03 -0.33 9.48
N VAL A 130 1.45 -0.93 10.60
CA VAL A 130 2.74 -1.61 10.72
C VAL A 130 2.85 -2.74 9.70
N GLU A 131 1.85 -3.62 9.63
CA GLU A 131 1.84 -4.78 8.73
C GLU A 131 1.86 -4.40 7.25
N MET A 132 1.19 -3.31 6.87
CA MET A 132 1.27 -2.79 5.51
C MET A 132 2.67 -2.28 5.18
N ALA A 133 3.26 -1.47 6.07
CA ALA A 133 4.62 -0.98 5.87
C ALA A 133 5.64 -2.12 5.80
N LYS A 134 5.43 -3.21 6.56
CA LYS A 134 6.29 -4.42 6.54
C LYS A 134 6.41 -5.14 5.23
N ARG A 135 5.52 -4.86 4.30
CA ARG A 135 5.36 -5.68 3.11
C ARG A 135 5.78 -4.96 1.84
N VAL A 136 6.33 -3.75 1.97
CA VAL A 136 6.55 -2.85 0.83
C VAL A 136 7.91 -2.19 0.89
N GLY A 137 8.46 -1.85 -0.27
CA GLY A 137 9.65 -1.02 -0.41
C GLY A 137 9.35 0.44 -0.77
N SER A 138 8.09 0.76 -1.08
CA SER A 138 7.66 2.13 -1.35
C SER A 138 6.17 2.33 -1.11
N PHE A 139 5.75 3.59 -1.05
CA PHE A 139 4.40 4.03 -0.76
C PHE A 139 3.89 4.95 -1.87
N ILE A 140 2.63 4.79 -2.26
CA ILE A 140 1.90 5.70 -3.15
C ILE A 140 0.64 6.20 -2.41
N GLY A 141 0.47 7.52 -2.38
CA GLY A 141 -0.76 8.18 -1.96
C GLY A 141 -1.59 8.63 -3.16
N LEU A 142 -2.81 8.09 -3.29
CA LEU A 142 -3.85 8.60 -4.18
C LEU A 142 -4.87 9.41 -3.37
N PRO A 143 -5.66 10.30 -4.02
CA PRO A 143 -6.68 11.10 -3.35
C PRO A 143 -7.56 10.28 -2.39
N GLY A 144 -7.73 10.79 -1.18
CA GLY A 144 -8.42 10.10 -0.10
C GLY A 144 -8.72 11.04 1.07
N GLY A 145 -9.50 10.56 2.04
CA GLY A 145 -9.86 11.35 3.23
C GLY A 145 -8.90 11.15 4.40
N PHE A 146 -9.37 11.46 5.61
CA PHE A 146 -8.59 11.39 6.85
C PHE A 146 -7.83 10.07 7.04
N GLY A 147 -8.43 8.92 6.70
CA GLY A 147 -7.75 7.63 6.83
C GLY A 147 -6.51 7.52 5.94
N SER A 148 -6.61 7.95 4.68
CA SER A 148 -5.46 7.96 3.75
C SER A 148 -4.43 9.00 4.18
N TRP A 149 -4.86 10.13 4.73
CA TRP A 149 -3.94 11.16 5.24
C TRP A 149 -3.17 10.68 6.48
N ASP A 150 -3.84 10.02 7.42
CA ASP A 150 -3.18 9.38 8.57
C ASP A 150 -2.12 8.38 8.10
N GLU A 151 -2.47 7.48 7.18
CA GLU A 151 -1.55 6.48 6.66
C GLU A 151 -0.33 7.08 5.94
N ILE A 152 -0.53 8.11 5.10
CA ILE A 152 0.55 8.78 4.38
C ILE A 152 1.46 9.57 5.33
N LEU A 153 0.90 10.41 6.20
CA LEU A 153 1.69 11.26 7.10
C LEU A 153 2.45 10.43 8.14
N GLU A 154 1.91 9.28 8.54
CA GLU A 154 2.61 8.33 9.42
C GLU A 154 3.88 7.80 8.76
N VAL A 155 3.83 7.33 7.51
CA VAL A 155 5.03 6.79 6.84
C VAL A 155 6.05 7.88 6.49
N VAL A 156 5.60 9.12 6.29
CA VAL A 156 6.51 10.28 6.19
C VAL A 156 7.23 10.52 7.51
N THR A 157 6.49 10.45 8.62
CA THR A 157 7.06 10.61 9.96
C THR A 157 8.03 9.47 10.29
N TRP A 158 7.71 8.23 9.91
CA TRP A 158 8.61 7.08 10.07
C TRP A 158 9.88 7.23 9.25
N ASN A 159 9.79 7.76 8.03
CA ASN A 159 10.97 8.10 7.22
C ASN A 159 11.79 9.21 7.89
N GLN A 160 11.14 10.29 8.35
CA GLN A 160 11.81 11.37 9.07
C GLN A 160 12.58 10.85 10.29
N LEU A 161 11.99 9.92 11.03
CA LEU A 161 12.60 9.31 12.20
C LEU A 161 13.65 8.26 11.85
N ASN A 162 13.89 7.93 10.58
CA ASN A 162 14.79 6.87 10.14
C ASN A 162 14.37 5.46 10.63
N ILE A 163 13.05 5.23 10.78
CA ILE A 163 12.46 3.89 11.02
C ILE A 163 12.50 3.05 9.74
N HIS A 164 12.36 3.70 8.58
CA HIS A 164 12.60 3.12 7.27
C HIS A 164 13.18 4.18 6.33
N ASN A 165 13.73 3.74 5.19
CA ASN A 165 14.19 4.62 4.12
C ASN A 165 13.58 4.15 2.79
N LYS A 166 12.34 4.59 2.53
CA LYS A 166 11.49 4.09 1.44
C LYS A 166 10.80 5.27 0.77
N ALA A 167 10.69 5.24 -0.55
CA ALA A 167 10.04 6.32 -1.31
C ALA A 167 8.58 6.51 -0.88
N VAL A 168 8.19 7.76 -0.62
CA VAL A 168 6.79 8.15 -0.39
C VAL A 168 6.35 9.08 -1.51
N VAL A 169 5.56 8.54 -2.44
CA VAL A 169 5.09 9.26 -3.63
C VAL A 169 3.63 9.65 -3.46
N ILE A 170 3.28 10.92 -3.68
CA ILE A 170 1.90 11.41 -3.60
C ILE A 170 1.47 11.89 -4.99
N LEU A 171 0.39 11.32 -5.52
CA LEU A 171 -0.15 11.69 -6.83
C LEU A 171 -1.12 12.86 -6.69
N ASN A 172 -0.72 14.03 -7.18
CA ASN A 172 -1.46 15.28 -7.07
C ASN A 172 -2.53 15.42 -8.17
N VAL A 173 -3.41 14.43 -8.25
CA VAL A 173 -4.45 14.39 -9.29
C VAL A 173 -5.38 15.59 -9.12
N CYS A 174 -5.42 16.45 -10.14
CA CYS A 174 -6.26 17.66 -10.20
C CYS A 174 -6.00 18.64 -9.05
N GLY A 175 -4.73 18.75 -8.60
CA GLY A 175 -4.35 19.65 -7.51
C GLY A 175 -4.85 19.21 -6.13
N TYR A 176 -5.31 17.96 -5.96
CA TYR A 176 -5.94 17.49 -4.73
C TYR A 176 -5.07 17.70 -3.46
N TYR A 177 -3.75 17.63 -3.61
CA TYR A 177 -2.76 17.76 -2.53
C TYR A 177 -2.03 19.10 -2.51
N ASP A 178 -2.45 20.12 -3.29
CA ASP A 178 -1.82 21.45 -3.30
C ASP A 178 -1.80 22.09 -1.90
N SER A 179 -2.91 21.95 -1.17
CA SER A 179 -3.03 22.46 0.20
C SER A 179 -2.09 21.75 1.16
N LEU A 180 -1.90 20.43 1.02
CA LEU A 180 -0.98 19.66 1.85
C LEU A 180 0.48 20.06 1.54
N ARG A 181 0.83 20.18 0.26
CA ARG A 181 2.16 20.65 -0.17
C ARG A 181 2.44 22.06 0.37
N SER A 182 1.45 22.95 0.30
CA SER A 182 1.55 24.31 0.83
C SER A 182 1.74 24.33 2.35
N LEU A 183 1.05 23.43 3.07
CA LEU A 183 1.20 23.29 4.52
C LEU A 183 2.61 22.79 4.89
N ILE A 184 3.17 21.83 4.14
CA ILE A 184 4.55 21.35 4.34
C ILE A 184 5.54 22.50 4.13
N LYS A 185 5.41 23.25 3.03
CA LYS A 185 6.25 24.42 2.75
C LYS A 185 6.15 25.49 3.84
N ARG A 186 4.95 25.72 4.37
CA ARG A 186 4.75 26.64 5.50
C ARG A 186 5.42 26.12 6.77
N GLY A 187 5.32 24.82 7.05
CA GLY A 187 6.01 24.17 8.16
C GLY A 187 7.52 24.30 8.07
N ILE A 188 8.10 24.24 6.87
CA ILE A 188 9.52 24.50 6.63
C ILE A 188 9.86 25.97 6.89
N ALA A 189 9.10 26.88 6.28
CA ALA A 189 9.34 28.32 6.42
C ALA A 189 9.25 28.82 7.88
N GLU A 190 8.37 28.20 8.68
CA GLU A 190 8.20 28.52 10.11
C GLU A 190 9.11 27.69 11.03
N GLY A 191 9.96 26.81 10.48
CA GLY A 191 10.95 26.04 11.24
C GLY A 191 10.41 24.82 11.99
N PHE A 192 9.18 24.38 11.72
CA PHE A 192 8.63 23.14 12.27
C PHE A 192 9.12 21.89 11.53
N ILE A 193 9.47 22.04 10.25
CA ILE A 193 10.02 20.98 9.40
C ILE A 193 11.41 21.43 8.94
N ARG A 194 12.39 20.53 9.01
CA ARG A 194 13.73 20.80 8.51
C ARG A 194 13.71 20.91 6.97
N PRO A 195 14.42 21.86 6.33
CA PRO A 195 14.45 21.95 4.87
C PRO A 195 14.87 20.63 4.19
N GLU A 196 15.78 19.88 4.81
CA GLU A 196 16.24 18.58 4.29
C GLU A 196 15.13 17.51 4.29
N SER A 197 14.12 17.69 5.15
CA SER A 197 12.94 16.83 5.20
C SER A 197 11.93 17.10 4.07
N GLU A 198 12.08 18.18 3.28
CA GLU A 198 11.15 18.46 2.17
C GLU A 198 11.10 17.30 1.18
N ASN A 199 12.26 16.70 0.92
CA ASN A 199 12.40 15.59 -0.01
C ASN A 199 11.86 14.27 0.54
N LEU A 200 11.41 14.17 1.81
CA LEU A 200 10.78 12.94 2.34
C LEU A 200 9.50 12.55 1.62
N VAL A 201 8.90 13.49 0.88
CA VAL A 201 7.68 13.29 0.09
C VAL A 201 7.92 13.78 -1.34
N THR A 202 7.74 12.89 -2.31
CA THR A 202 7.75 13.26 -3.72
C THR A 202 6.32 13.45 -4.20
N PHE A 203 5.94 14.69 -4.51
CA PHE A 203 4.69 14.95 -5.20
C PHE A 203 4.87 14.76 -6.71
N VAL A 204 3.96 14.01 -7.33
CA VAL A 204 3.89 13.87 -8.78
C VAL A 204 2.71 14.69 -9.28
N ASP A 205 3.01 15.63 -10.17
CA ASP A 205 2.03 16.47 -10.84
C ASP A 205 1.73 15.92 -12.24
N GLY A 206 0.51 16.18 -12.71
CA GLY A 206 0.11 15.95 -14.10
C GLY A 206 0.40 17.17 -14.97
N PRO A 207 -0.14 17.21 -16.19
CA PRO A 207 -0.17 18.40 -17.04
C PRO A 207 -0.78 19.61 -16.32
N GLU A 208 -0.43 20.83 -16.73
CA GLU A 208 -1.00 22.05 -16.12
C GLU A 208 -2.54 22.12 -16.29
N ASP A 209 -3.06 21.63 -17.42
CA ASP A 209 -4.50 21.51 -17.62
C ASP A 209 -5.06 20.25 -16.94
N HIS A 210 -5.86 20.46 -15.89
CA HIS A 210 -6.54 19.40 -15.16
C HIS A 210 -7.51 18.58 -16.03
N ALA A 211 -7.95 19.08 -17.19
CA ALA A 211 -8.76 18.31 -18.13
C ALA A 211 -7.96 17.14 -18.75
N GLU A 212 -6.64 17.27 -18.86
CA GLU A 212 -5.76 16.22 -19.40
C GLU A 212 -5.46 15.12 -18.38
N HIS A 213 -5.71 15.37 -17.09
CA HIS A 213 -5.41 14.44 -16.02
C HIS A 213 -6.16 13.11 -16.13
N GLU A 214 -7.30 13.08 -16.80
CA GLU A 214 -8.07 11.86 -17.03
C GLU A 214 -7.32 10.87 -17.94
N MET A 215 -6.47 11.37 -18.84
CA MET A 215 -5.69 10.60 -19.81
C MET A 215 -4.21 10.46 -19.44
N PHE A 216 -3.75 11.21 -18.44
CA PHE A 216 -2.36 11.15 -17.99
C PHE A 216 -2.03 9.80 -17.37
N ASN A 217 -0.87 9.23 -17.71
CA ASN A 217 -0.42 7.95 -17.18
C ASN A 217 0.23 8.11 -15.79
N TRP A 218 -0.64 8.31 -14.79
CA TRP A 218 -0.29 8.45 -13.39
C TRP A 218 0.54 7.28 -12.85
N GLY A 219 0.23 6.05 -13.29
CA GLY A 219 0.95 4.85 -12.87
C GLY A 219 2.40 4.86 -13.32
N LYS A 220 2.67 5.16 -14.61
CA LYS A 220 4.04 5.27 -15.12
C LYS A 220 4.82 6.38 -14.42
N ALA A 221 4.18 7.54 -14.20
CA ALA A 221 4.79 8.64 -13.47
C ALA A 221 5.12 8.26 -12.01
N ALA A 222 4.24 7.50 -11.34
CA ALA A 222 4.47 7.00 -9.99
C ALA A 222 5.65 6.02 -9.93
N ILE A 223 5.73 5.06 -10.85
CA ILE A 223 6.85 4.11 -10.93
C ILE A 223 8.18 4.84 -11.17
N HIS A 224 8.19 5.80 -12.10
CA HIS A 224 9.37 6.61 -12.35
C HIS A 224 9.82 7.38 -11.10
N ALA A 225 8.88 7.98 -10.35
CA ALA A 225 9.20 8.67 -9.10
C ALA A 225 9.76 7.73 -8.02
N ILE A 226 9.24 6.51 -7.90
CA ILE A 226 9.77 5.48 -7.00
C ILE A 226 11.21 5.09 -7.41
N GLU A 227 11.46 4.92 -8.70
CA GLU A 227 12.77 4.47 -9.21
C GLU A 227 13.83 5.57 -9.24
N SER A 228 13.40 6.83 -9.29
CA SER A 228 14.28 8.00 -9.20
C SER A 228 14.55 8.43 -7.76
N TRP A 229 13.95 7.77 -6.77
CA TRP A 229 14.14 8.06 -5.36
C TRP A 229 15.57 7.71 -4.92
N ASP A 230 16.32 8.71 -4.49
CA ASP A 230 17.64 8.52 -3.92
C ASP A 230 17.57 8.45 -2.40
N ALA A 231 17.74 7.24 -1.89
CA ALA A 231 17.72 6.93 -0.47
C ALA A 231 18.96 7.48 0.28
N GLU A 232 20.07 7.76 -0.40
CA GLU A 232 21.32 8.17 0.25
C GLU A 232 21.39 9.68 0.53
N SER A 233 20.71 10.49 -0.28
CA SER A 233 20.69 11.96 -0.13
C SER A 233 19.71 12.47 0.93
N ILE A 234 18.86 11.60 1.50
CA ILE A 234 17.77 12.00 2.39
C ILE A 234 17.96 11.36 3.76
N ARG A 235 18.64 12.06 4.68
CA ARG A 235 18.70 11.70 6.11
C ARG A 235 18.26 12.87 6.97
N ALA A 236 16.99 12.84 7.42
CA ALA A 236 16.41 13.93 8.22
C ALA A 236 16.91 13.94 9.68
N TYR A 237 16.91 12.78 10.34
CA TYR A 237 17.39 12.63 11.72
C TYR A 237 18.34 11.44 11.88
N PRO A 238 19.41 11.58 12.68
CA PRO A 238 20.42 10.53 12.88
C PRO A 238 19.98 9.47 13.93
N PHE A 239 18.67 9.24 14.08
CA PHE A 239 18.21 8.23 15.02
C PHE A 239 18.54 6.84 14.48
N GLN A 240 19.31 6.07 15.24
CA GLN A 240 19.51 4.66 15.01
C GLN A 240 18.53 3.92 15.93
N TRP A 241 17.41 3.51 15.36
CA TRP A 241 16.53 2.55 16.04
C TRP A 241 17.32 1.23 16.11
N LEU A 242 17.55 0.74 17.33
CA LEU A 242 18.45 -0.37 17.67
C LEU A 242 18.54 -1.45 16.57
N ASP A 243 19.78 -1.78 16.20
CA ASP A 243 20.13 -2.76 15.17
C ASP A 243 19.28 -4.04 15.28
N ASN A 244 18.60 -4.39 14.17
CA ASN A 244 17.78 -5.60 13.93
C ASN A 244 16.26 -5.53 14.13
N VAL A 245 15.63 -4.37 14.12
CA VAL A 245 14.20 -4.32 13.77
C VAL A 245 13.95 -3.22 12.77
N ASP A 246 14.23 -3.50 11.50
CA ASP A 246 13.33 -2.98 10.48
C ASP A 246 11.95 -3.52 10.87
N THR A 247 11.13 -2.71 11.55
CA THR A 247 9.73 -3.04 11.83
C THR A 247 8.94 -3.10 10.54
N SER A 248 9.60 -3.13 9.39
CA SER A 248 9.05 -3.36 8.08
C SER A 248 9.80 -4.39 7.20
N ALA A 249 10.71 -5.18 7.76
CA ALA A 249 11.26 -6.38 7.09
C ALA A 249 10.71 -7.65 7.76
N PRO A 250 10.49 -8.74 7.01
CA PRO A 250 10.28 -10.04 7.62
C PRO A 250 11.55 -10.47 8.36
N ALA A 251 11.40 -10.91 9.62
CA ALA A 251 12.50 -11.48 10.39
C ALA A 251 13.13 -12.62 9.59
N ALA A 252 14.44 -12.54 9.35
CA ALA A 252 15.18 -13.63 8.76
C ALA A 252 15.18 -14.82 9.74
N SER A 253 14.67 -15.95 9.27
CA SER A 253 14.79 -17.28 9.91
C SER A 253 15.29 -18.26 8.88
#